data_AF-A0A936E1B0-F1
#
_entry.id   AF-A0A936E1B0-F1
#
_cell.length_a   1.000
_cell.length_b   1.000
_cell.length_c   1.000
_cell.angle_alpha   90.00
_cell.angle_beta   90.00
_cell.angle_gamma   90.00
#
_symmetry.space_group_name_H-M   'P 1'
#
loop_
_entity.id
_entity.type
_entity.pdbx_description
1 polymer ?
#
loop_
_entity_poly.entity_id
_entity_poly.type
_entity_poly.pdbx_seq_one_letter_code
_entity_poly.pdbx_strand_id
1 'polypeptide(L)'
;MQITMAGRGCLISHLGFRADARRLEAQTNLLSNPSFEEPYSNGAAQGWGRWHEEAAKVADCAGRYSVQPKWGPEFNGAIILDGARSQAVGNQFDTWRGGVVQDVAVTAGTTYRFSAGLASHLE
;
A
#
# COMPACT_ATOMS: atom_id res chain seq x y z
N MET A 1 -10.72 -4.82 -11.24
CA MET A 1 -11.95 -4.01 -11.11
C MET A 1 -11.53 -2.56 -10.86
N GLN A 2 -11.74 -1.65 -11.82
CA GLN A 2 -11.45 -0.21 -11.66
C GLN A 2 -12.61 0.49 -10.95
N ILE A 3 -12.31 1.44 -10.07
CA ILE A 3 -13.31 2.29 -9.43
C ILE A 3 -13.11 3.73 -9.94
N THR A 4 -14.12 4.24 -10.64
CA THR A 4 -14.27 5.65 -11.02
C THR A 4 -15.29 6.28 -10.08
N MET A 5 -14.98 7.42 -9.45
CA MET A 5 -15.88 8.12 -8.54
C MET A 5 -16.50 9.36 -9.17
N ALA A 6 -17.83 9.43 -9.14
CA ALA A 6 -18.61 10.65 -9.36
C ALA A 6 -19.47 10.90 -8.12
N GLY A 7 -19.12 11.91 -7.33
CA GLY A 7 -19.84 12.30 -6.12
C GLY A 7 -21.05 13.19 -6.44
N ARG A 8 -22.19 12.90 -5.81
CA ARG A 8 -23.30 13.84 -5.66
C ARG A 8 -23.84 13.75 -4.24
N GLY A 9 -23.69 14.84 -3.49
CA GLY A 9 -24.29 15.00 -2.18
C GLY A 9 -25.77 15.39 -2.27
N CYS A 10 -26.53 15.03 -1.25
CA CYS A 10 -27.84 15.61 -0.95
C CYS A 10 -28.03 15.64 0.57
N LEU A 11 -28.30 16.83 1.12
CA LEU A 11 -28.48 17.15 2.53
C LEU A 11 -29.98 17.23 2.83
N ILE A 12 -30.48 16.50 3.84
CA ILE A 12 -31.79 16.74 4.47
C ILE A 12 -31.66 16.66 6.00
N SER A 13 -32.41 17.55 6.64
CA SER A 13 -32.29 18.17 7.96
C SER A 13 -32.53 17.32 9.21
N HIS A 14 -31.72 17.60 10.24
CA HIS A 14 -32.02 17.72 11.69
C HIS A 14 -33.05 16.78 12.35
N LEU A 15 -32.58 15.63 12.85
CA LEU A 15 -33.05 15.04 14.11
C LEU A 15 -31.86 14.34 14.78
N GLY A 16 -31.79 14.45 16.11
CA GLY A 16 -30.59 14.24 16.93
C GLY A 16 -29.74 13.02 16.57
N PHE A 17 -28.51 13.28 16.14
CA PHE A 17 -27.45 12.28 16.21
C PHE A 17 -27.14 12.05 17.69
N ARG A 18 -27.66 10.96 18.25
CA ARG A 18 -26.79 10.18 19.13
C ARG A 18 -25.56 9.91 18.28
N ALA A 19 -24.45 10.53 18.63
CA ALA A 19 -23.17 9.99 18.23
C ALA A 19 -23.11 8.61 18.88
N ASP A 20 -23.63 7.60 18.18
CA ASP A 20 -23.02 6.29 18.21
C ASP A 20 -21.58 6.56 17.83
N ALA A 21 -20.76 6.81 18.85
CA ALA A 21 -19.40 6.36 18.83
C ALA A 21 -19.52 4.85 18.62
N ARG A 22 -19.73 4.44 17.37
CA ARG A 22 -19.35 3.11 16.91
C ARG A 22 -17.88 3.08 17.24
N ARG A 23 -17.58 2.55 18.41
CA ARG A 23 -16.34 1.86 18.66
C ARG A 23 -16.21 0.98 17.43
N LEU A 24 -15.30 1.33 16.54
CA LEU A 24 -14.88 0.40 15.50
C LEU A 24 -14.38 -0.78 16.32
N GLU A 25 -15.23 -1.81 16.45
CA GLU A 25 -14.82 -3.11 16.95
C GLU A 25 -13.46 -3.39 16.31
N ALA A 26 -12.47 -3.73 17.13
CA ALA A 26 -11.11 -3.91 16.66
C ALA A 26 -11.14 -5.00 15.59
N GLN A 27 -11.18 -4.59 14.32
CA GLN A 27 -11.13 -5.51 13.20
C GLN A 27 -9.78 -6.20 13.27
N THR A 28 -9.82 -7.53 13.31
CA THR A 28 -8.61 -8.35 13.20
C THR A 28 -7.94 -8.02 11.88
N ASN A 29 -6.61 -7.83 11.91
CA ASN A 29 -5.85 -7.59 10.70
C ASN A 29 -5.92 -8.86 9.82
N LEU A 30 -6.36 -8.68 8.58
CA LEU A 30 -6.48 -9.78 7.61
C LEU A 30 -5.17 -10.08 6.88
N LEU A 31 -4.18 -9.20 6.99
CA LEU A 31 -2.90 -9.36 6.33
C LEU A 31 -2.00 -10.32 7.11
N SER A 32 -1.36 -11.23 6.38
CA SER A 32 -0.18 -11.95 6.86
C SER A 32 1.02 -11.02 6.84
N ASN A 33 1.79 -11.00 7.93
CA ASN A 33 3.00 -10.20 8.08
C ASN A 33 2.81 -8.70 7.72
N PRO A 34 1.89 -7.97 8.39
CA PRO A 34 1.57 -6.58 8.07
C PRO A 34 2.69 -5.58 8.39
N SER A 35 3.65 -5.96 9.22
CA SER A 35 4.82 -5.17 9.61
C SER A 35 6.04 -5.39 8.69
N PHE A 36 5.95 -6.30 7.71
CA PHE A 36 7.05 -6.66 6.81
C PHE A 36 8.29 -7.20 7.54
N GLU A 37 8.09 -8.06 8.52
CA GLU A 37 9.19 -8.72 9.22
C GLU A 37 9.77 -9.87 8.40
N GLU A 38 10.94 -10.35 8.82
CA GLU A 38 11.59 -11.55 8.27
C GLU A 38 10.66 -12.79 8.30
N PRO A 39 10.81 -13.75 7.37
CA PRO A 39 11.85 -13.82 6.34
C PRO A 39 11.50 -13.07 5.05
N TYR A 40 12.51 -12.68 4.27
CA TYR A 40 12.33 -12.15 2.91
C TYR A 40 12.65 -13.21 1.84
N SER A 41 11.88 -13.22 0.76
CA SER A 41 12.12 -14.05 -0.43
C SER A 41 12.06 -13.19 -1.69
N ASN A 42 13.12 -13.25 -2.51
CA ASN A 42 13.27 -12.41 -3.70
C ASN A 42 13.08 -10.90 -3.43
N GLY A 43 13.45 -10.45 -2.22
CA GLY A 43 13.35 -9.06 -1.78
C GLY A 43 11.99 -8.64 -1.21
N ALA A 44 10.97 -9.49 -1.26
CA ALA A 44 9.66 -9.23 -0.63
C ALA A 44 9.54 -9.96 0.71
N ALA A 45 8.94 -9.32 1.70
CA ALA A 45 8.64 -9.96 2.99
C ALA A 45 7.71 -11.17 2.82
N GLN A 46 7.82 -12.16 3.70
CA GLN A 46 7.00 -13.36 3.65
C GLN A 46 5.51 -13.00 3.65
N GLY A 47 4.73 -13.70 2.81
CA GLY A 47 3.30 -13.43 2.63
C GLY A 47 2.99 -12.31 1.63
N TRP A 48 3.99 -11.60 1.10
CA TRP A 48 3.81 -10.54 0.11
C TRP A 48 4.38 -10.93 -1.26
N GLY A 49 3.59 -10.66 -2.29
CA GLY A 49 4.01 -10.71 -3.69
C GLY A 49 4.60 -9.38 -4.15
N ARG A 50 5.36 -9.42 -5.25
CA ARG A 50 5.87 -8.24 -5.95
C ARG A 50 4.98 -7.90 -7.13
N TRP A 51 4.65 -6.63 -7.32
CA TRP A 51 3.92 -6.17 -8.50
C TRP A 51 4.67 -5.01 -9.14
N HIS A 52 4.70 -4.96 -10.47
CA HIS A 52 5.21 -3.81 -11.21
C HIS A 52 4.53 -3.69 -12.57
N GLU A 53 4.60 -2.49 -13.13
CA GLU A 53 4.25 -2.19 -14.51
C GLU A 53 5.55 -1.89 -15.28
N GLU A 54 5.75 -2.59 -16.38
CA GLU A 54 6.91 -2.38 -17.25
C GLU A 54 6.48 -1.63 -18.53
N ALA A 55 7.12 -0.50 -18.78
CA ALA A 55 6.94 0.30 -19.97
C ALA A 55 8.32 0.66 -20.53
N ALA A 56 8.58 0.23 -21.77
CA ALA A 56 9.90 0.36 -22.38
C ALA A 56 10.34 1.82 -22.51
N LYS A 57 11.64 2.05 -22.31
CA LYS A 57 12.27 3.36 -22.50
C LYS A 57 12.28 3.70 -23.98
N VAL A 58 11.70 4.84 -24.35
CA VAL A 58 11.76 5.37 -25.71
C VAL A 58 13.03 6.22 -25.89
N ALA A 59 13.58 6.20 -27.10
CA ALA A 59 14.89 6.82 -27.40
C ALA A 59 14.89 8.36 -27.28
N ASP A 60 13.73 9.01 -27.38
CA ASP A 60 13.58 10.46 -27.45
C ASP A 60 13.33 11.14 -26.09
N CYS A 61 13.45 10.40 -24.97
CA CYS A 61 13.17 10.87 -23.61
C CYS A 61 11.76 11.48 -23.40
N ALA A 62 10.90 11.47 -24.42
CA ALA A 62 9.61 12.15 -24.42
C ALA A 62 8.47 11.23 -23.96
N GLY A 63 8.62 9.92 -24.12
CA GLY A 63 7.67 8.93 -23.66
C GLY A 63 7.82 8.59 -22.18
N ARG A 64 6.68 8.35 -21.52
CA ARG A 64 6.65 7.79 -20.17
C ARG A 64 7.19 6.35 -20.23
N TYR A 65 8.12 6.03 -19.34
CA TYR A 65 8.64 4.68 -19.17
C TYR A 65 8.57 4.29 -17.69
N SER A 66 8.60 2.99 -17.42
CA SER A 66 8.74 2.46 -16.08
C SER A 66 9.53 1.16 -16.15
N VAL A 67 10.62 1.11 -15.41
CA VAL A 67 11.39 -0.13 -15.26
C VAL A 67 10.96 -0.85 -13.99
N GLN A 68 11.29 -2.12 -13.91
CA GLN A 68 11.09 -2.91 -12.70
C GLN A 68 11.83 -2.26 -11.49
N PRO A 69 11.17 -2.00 -10.36
CA PRO A 69 11.85 -1.51 -9.16
C PRO A 69 12.68 -2.60 -8.49
N LYS A 70 13.53 -2.22 -7.55
CA LYS A 70 14.16 -3.18 -6.62
C LYS A 70 13.29 -3.32 -5.38
N TRP A 71 13.25 -4.54 -4.83
CA TRP A 71 12.62 -4.84 -3.54
C TRP A 71 13.68 -5.32 -2.57
N GLY A 72 13.57 -4.91 -1.31
CA GLY A 72 14.41 -5.43 -0.25
C GLY A 72 13.90 -5.05 1.13
N PRO A 73 14.51 -5.60 2.19
CA PRO A 73 14.33 -5.09 3.54
C PRO A 73 14.91 -3.68 3.69
N GLU A 74 14.19 -2.82 4.40
CA GLU A 74 14.69 -1.56 4.94
C GLU A 74 15.24 -1.80 6.35
N PHE A 75 16.36 -1.15 6.66
CA PHE A 75 17.09 -1.28 7.93
C PHE A 75 17.25 0.06 8.66
N ASN A 76 16.94 1.17 8.01
CA ASN A 76 17.07 2.50 8.58
C ASN A 76 15.95 2.74 9.60
N GLY A 77 16.29 2.59 10.89
CA GLY A 77 15.38 2.79 12.01
C GLY A 77 14.75 4.19 12.10
N ALA A 78 15.27 5.19 11.38
CA ALA A 78 14.65 6.52 11.32
C ALA A 78 13.36 6.57 10.48
N ILE A 79 13.16 5.60 9.58
CA ILE A 79 12.01 5.53 8.65
C ILE A 79 11.16 4.27 8.84
N ILE A 80 11.60 3.34 9.70
CA ILE A 80 10.81 2.18 10.12
C ILE A 80 9.83 2.63 11.22
N LEU A 81 8.53 2.44 10.96
CA LEU A 81 7.46 2.87 11.87
C LEU A 81 7.34 1.97 13.11
N ASP A 82 7.50 0.66 12.92
CA ASP A 82 7.38 -0.36 13.96
C ASP A 82 8.20 -1.59 13.54
N GLY A 83 8.58 -2.43 14.51
CA GLY A 83 9.32 -3.66 14.27
C GLY A 83 10.82 -3.46 13.97
N ALA A 84 11.44 -4.48 13.38
CA ALA A 84 12.88 -4.49 13.08
C ALA A 84 13.18 -4.21 11.60
N ARG A 85 12.20 -4.39 10.71
CA ARG A 85 12.32 -4.21 9.27
C ARG A 85 11.10 -3.48 8.70
N SER A 86 11.25 -2.95 7.50
CA SER A 86 10.11 -2.60 6.65
C SER A 86 10.38 -2.99 5.19
N GLN A 87 9.38 -2.88 4.31
CA GLN A 87 9.56 -3.16 2.89
C GLN A 87 10.07 -1.92 2.15
N ALA A 88 11.29 -1.99 1.61
CA ALA A 88 11.80 -1.03 0.64
C ALA A 88 11.38 -1.44 -0.78
N VAL A 89 10.89 -0.47 -1.56
CA VAL A 89 10.62 -0.63 -3.00
C VAL A 89 11.08 0.63 -3.73
N GLY A 90 11.92 0.48 -4.75
CA GLY A 90 12.19 1.56 -5.68
C GLY A 90 13.52 1.46 -6.42
N ASN A 91 13.77 2.47 -7.24
CA ASN A 91 15.03 2.73 -7.93
C ASN A 91 15.47 4.18 -7.65
N GLN A 92 16.78 4.42 -7.57
CA GLN A 92 17.32 5.77 -7.35
C GLN A 92 17.21 6.66 -8.59
N PHE A 93 17.52 6.13 -9.78
CA PHE A 93 17.73 6.95 -10.99
C PHE A 93 16.76 6.68 -12.14
N ASP A 94 16.04 5.56 -12.13
CA ASP A 94 15.06 5.24 -13.18
C ASP A 94 13.63 5.38 -12.68
N THR A 95 12.75 5.89 -13.53
CA THR A 95 11.31 5.90 -13.27
C THR A 95 10.80 4.47 -13.12
N TRP A 96 10.00 4.22 -12.09
CA TRP A 96 9.46 2.90 -11.79
C TRP A 96 8.00 3.00 -11.35
N ARG A 97 7.28 1.88 -11.48
CA ARG A 97 5.92 1.70 -10.98
C ARG A 97 5.79 0.30 -10.43
N GLY A 98 5.52 0.19 -9.14
CA GLY A 98 5.38 -1.10 -8.49
C GLY A 98 5.18 -0.98 -7.00
N GLY A 99 5.26 -2.12 -6.33
CA GLY A 99 5.05 -2.24 -4.90
C GLY A 99 4.93 -3.69 -4.49
N VAL A 100 4.25 -3.91 -3.37
CA VAL A 100 3.92 -5.23 -2.85
C VAL A 100 2.41 -5.45 -2.88
N VAL A 101 2.00 -6.72 -2.97
CA VAL A 101 0.61 -7.13 -3.08
C VAL A 101 0.37 -8.36 -2.22
N GLN A 102 -0.83 -8.46 -1.64
CA GLN A 102 -1.28 -9.66 -0.94
C GLN A 102 -2.77 -9.84 -1.23
N ASP A 103 -3.15 -11.05 -1.62
CA ASP A 103 -4.56 -11.43 -1.76
C ASP A 103 -5.12 -11.81 -0.39
N VAL A 104 -6.24 -11.19 -0.01
CA VAL A 104 -6.93 -11.46 1.26
C VAL A 104 -8.38 -11.83 1.01
N ALA A 105 -8.86 -12.85 1.73
CA ALA A 105 -10.27 -13.22 1.69
C ALA A 105 -11.12 -12.18 2.45
N VAL A 106 -12.16 -11.67 1.79
CA VAL A 106 -13.10 -10.69 2.37
C VAL A 106 -14.54 -11.15 2.20
N THR A 107 -15.41 -10.70 3.11
CA THR A 107 -16.84 -10.97 3.07
C THR A 107 -17.56 -9.86 2.32
N ALA A 108 -18.34 -10.22 1.29
CA ALA A 108 -19.11 -9.26 0.51
C ALA A 108 -20.08 -8.46 1.38
N GLY A 109 -20.27 -7.17 1.06
CA GLY A 109 -21.12 -6.26 1.83
C GLY A 109 -20.55 -5.80 3.17
N THR A 110 -19.34 -6.22 3.54
CA THR A 110 -18.66 -5.78 4.76
C THR A 110 -17.76 -4.57 4.49
N THR A 111 -17.76 -3.58 5.39
CA THR A 111 -16.83 -2.44 5.34
C THR A 111 -15.51 -2.80 6.02
N TYR A 112 -14.41 -2.52 5.35
CA TYR A 112 -13.04 -2.72 5.86
C TYR A 112 -12.30 -1.40 5.96
N ARG A 113 -11.30 -1.36 6.85
CA ARG A 113 -10.33 -0.27 6.93
C ARG A 113 -8.98 -0.73 6.39
N PHE A 114 -8.41 0.06 5.50
CA PHE A 114 -7.03 -0.06 5.06
C PHE A 114 -6.17 1.02 5.72
N SER A 115 -4.97 0.68 6.19
CA SER A 115 -4.03 1.61 6.83
C SER A 115 -2.61 1.16 6.55
N ALA A 116 -1.71 2.11 6.27
CA ALA A 116 -0.30 1.84 5.99
C ALA A 116 0.57 2.98 6.50
N GLY A 117 1.76 2.65 7.02
CA GLY A 117 2.83 3.61 7.27
C GLY A 117 3.71 3.72 6.03
N LEU A 118 3.93 4.93 5.54
CA LEU A 118 4.77 5.20 4.38
C LEU A 118 5.82 6.23 4.78
N ALA A 119 7.07 5.95 4.42
CA ALA A 119 8.19 6.87 4.57
C ALA A 119 8.96 6.93 3.25
N SER A 120 9.47 8.10 2.90
CA SER A 120 10.39 8.28 1.78
C SER A 120 11.62 9.01 2.27
N HIS A 121 12.80 8.46 1.98
CA HIS A 121 14.07 9.13 2.20
C HIS A 121 14.63 9.54 0.84
N LEU A 122 14.95 10.83 0.69
CA LEU A 122 15.68 11.34 -0.46
C LEU A 122 17.16 11.34 -0.06
N GLU A 123 17.96 10.49 -0.69
CA GLU A 123 19.43 10.54 -0.58
C GLU A 123 20.03 11.63 -1.47
#